data_AF-A0A135SY74-F1
#
_entry.id   AF-A0A135SY74-F1
#
_cell.length_a   1.000
_cell.length_b   1.000
_cell.length_c   1.000
_cell.angle_alpha   90.00
_cell.angle_beta   90.00
_cell.angle_gamma   90.00
#
_symmetry.space_group_name_H-M   'P 1'
#
loop_
_entity.id
_entity.type
_entity.pdbx_description
1 polymer ?
#
loop_
_entity_poly.entity_id
_entity_poly.type
_entity_poly.pdbx_seq_one_letter_code
_entity_poly.pdbx_strand_id
1 'polypeptide(L)'
;MVDMKSIKGLGVYGPNAGKVILLCEELGLLYETEIIPLNDVKNPKYVAINPNGRLPSIQDPNTDLTLWESGAIIEYLTDKYYKAHKLSFELGIAAAYYARQWLFY
;
A
#
# COMPACT_ATOMS: atom_id res chain seq x y z
N MET A 1 5.01 -7.42 -23.29
CA MET A 1 4.79 -7.22 -21.86
C MET A 1 4.95 -5.73 -21.61
N VAL A 2 3.98 -5.06 -20.99
CA VAL A 2 4.13 -3.64 -20.64
C VAL A 2 5.19 -3.58 -19.54
N ASP A 3 6.22 -2.75 -19.69
CA ASP A 3 7.23 -2.53 -18.66
C ASP A 3 6.57 -1.89 -17.43
N MET A 4 6.30 -2.72 -16.42
CA MET A 4 5.81 -2.28 -15.12
C MET A 4 6.94 -1.52 -14.40
N LYS A 5 6.63 -0.32 -13.91
CA LYS A 5 7.55 0.52 -13.14
C LYS A 5 7.43 0.23 -11.65
N SER A 6 8.52 0.41 -10.90
CA SER A 6 8.55 0.24 -9.45
C SER A 6 7.61 1.21 -8.72
N ILE A 7 6.82 0.69 -7.79
CA ILE A 7 6.05 1.48 -6.82
C ILE A 7 7.02 2.08 -5.79
N LYS A 8 6.90 3.37 -5.50
CA LYS A 8 7.87 4.12 -4.68
C LYS A 8 7.28 4.57 -3.35
N GLY A 9 8.15 5.09 -2.47
CA GLY A 9 7.75 5.79 -1.25
C GLY A 9 7.35 4.89 -0.08
N LEU A 10 7.60 3.58 -0.20
CA LEU A 10 7.32 2.60 0.84
C LEU A 10 8.31 2.77 2.00
N GLY A 11 7.83 3.37 3.09
CA GLY A 11 8.55 3.34 4.36
C GLY A 11 8.76 1.90 4.85
N VAL A 12 9.84 1.65 5.60
CA VAL A 12 10.21 0.28 6.06
C VAL A 12 9.86 0.00 7.53
N TYR A 13 9.38 0.98 8.28
CA TYR A 13 9.16 0.85 9.72
C TYR A 13 7.71 0.54 10.07
N GLY A 14 7.54 -0.37 11.04
CA GLY A 14 6.27 -0.69 11.67
C GLY A 14 5.42 -1.71 10.91
N PRO A 15 4.40 -2.29 11.58
CA PRO A 15 3.61 -3.38 11.03
C PRO A 15 2.79 -2.96 9.79
N ASN A 16 2.36 -1.70 9.74
CA ASN A 16 1.56 -1.17 8.63
C ASN A 16 2.35 -1.07 7.32
N ALA A 17 3.64 -0.76 7.39
CA ALA A 17 4.53 -0.80 6.24
C ALA A 17 4.80 -2.25 5.81
N GLY A 18 5.11 -3.12 6.78
CA GLY A 18 5.41 -4.52 6.54
C GLY A 18 4.31 -5.26 5.78
N LYS A 19 3.03 -5.02 6.12
CA LYS A 19 1.90 -5.66 5.41
C LYS A 19 1.77 -5.21 3.95
N VAL A 20 2.10 -3.97 3.62
CA VAL A 20 2.10 -3.50 2.22
C VAL A 20 3.24 -4.12 1.44
N ILE A 21 4.44 -4.18 2.02
CA ILE A 21 5.61 -4.83 1.41
C ILE A 21 5.32 -6.31 1.14
N LEU A 22 4.76 -7.02 2.12
CA LEU A 22 4.38 -8.43 1.98
C LEU A 22 3.38 -8.63 0.83
N LEU A 23 2.41 -7.73 0.67
CA LEU A 23 1.49 -7.80 -0.45
C LEU A 23 2.19 -7.55 -1.79
N CYS A 24 3.11 -6.57 -1.88
CA CYS A 24 3.89 -6.36 -3.10
C CYS A 24 4.67 -7.60 -3.51
N GLU A 25 5.32 -8.29 -2.56
CA GLU A 25 6.02 -9.56 -2.78
C GLU A 25 5.07 -10.65 -3.29
N GLU A 26 3.94 -10.86 -2.62
CA GLU A 26 2.93 -11.87 -3.00
C GLU A 26 2.35 -11.61 -4.40
N LEU A 27 2.21 -10.34 -4.79
CA LEU A 27 1.73 -9.93 -6.10
C LEU A 27 2.83 -9.91 -7.18
N GLY A 28 4.10 -10.10 -6.81
CA GLY A 28 5.24 -9.97 -7.72
C GLY A 28 5.41 -8.56 -8.29
N LEU A 29 5.01 -7.53 -7.54
CA LEU A 29 5.14 -6.14 -7.93
C LEU A 29 6.56 -5.63 -7.68
N LEU A 30 7.10 -4.87 -8.63
CA LEU A 30 8.35 -4.14 -8.41
C LEU A 30 8.09 -2.96 -7.47
N TYR A 31 8.96 -2.77 -6.48
CA TYR A 31 8.84 -1.67 -5.54
C TYR A 31 10.20 -1.19 -5.02
N GLU A 32 10.23 0.05 -4.56
CA GLU A 32 11.38 0.70 -3.95
C GLU A 32 11.00 1.13 -2.53
N THR A 33 11.83 0.77 -1.56
CA THR A 33 11.68 1.19 -0.18
C THR A 33 12.52 2.42 0.12
N GLU A 34 12.04 3.25 1.04
CA GLU A 34 12.76 4.42 1.55
C GLU A 34 12.83 4.33 3.07
N ILE A 35 14.02 4.57 3.63
CA ILE A 35 14.18 4.73 5.06
C ILE A 35 13.76 6.15 5.42
N ILE A 36 12.55 6.28 5.95
CA ILE A 36 12.03 7.53 6.49
C ILE A 36 12.08 7.42 8.01
N PRO A 37 12.99 8.14 8.69
CA PRO A 37 13.06 8.14 10.15
C PRO A 37 11.70 8.53 10.74
N LEU A 38 11.28 7.86 11.82
CA LEU A 38 9.98 8.14 12.44
C LEU A 38 9.87 9.58 12.98
N ASN A 39 10.99 10.23 13.27
CA ASN A 39 11.01 11.65 13.68
C ASN A 39 10.79 12.60 12.49
N ASP A 40 10.96 12.13 11.25
CA ASP A 40 10.88 12.94 10.03
C ASP A 40 9.53 12.83 9.32
N VAL A 41 8.63 11.94 9.74
CA VAL A 41 7.30 11.77 9.13
C VAL A 41 6.40 13.01 9.27
N LYS A 42 6.79 13.98 10.11
CA LYS A 42 6.09 15.26 10.25
C LYS A 42 6.80 16.41 9.52
N ASN A 43 7.94 16.17 8.90
CA ASN A 43 8.64 17.20 8.14
C ASN A 43 7.85 17.58 6.88
N PRO A 44 7.93 18.86 6.43
CA PRO A 44 7.14 19.36 5.30
C PRO A 44 7.28 18.51 4.03
N LYS A 45 8.47 17.96 3.77
CA LYS A 45 8.75 17.11 2.62
C LYS A 45 7.88 15.85 2.60
N TYR A 46 7.71 15.17 3.74
CA TYR A 46 6.91 13.94 3.80
C TYR A 46 5.41 14.25 3.96
N VAL A 47 5.06 15.31 4.70
CA VAL A 47 3.66 15.75 4.87
C VAL A 47 3.03 16.15 3.53
N ALA A 48 3.81 16.64 2.57
CA ALA A 48 3.34 16.90 1.20
C ALA A 48 2.89 15.62 0.45
N ILE A 49 3.39 14.45 0.86
CA ILE A 49 3.01 13.13 0.30
C ILE A 49 1.90 12.52 1.14
N ASN A 50 2.08 12.48 2.47
CA ASN A 50 1.12 11.97 3.42
C ASN A 50 0.79 13.05 4.47
N PRO A 51 -0.33 13.76 4.36
CA PRO A 51 -0.73 14.80 5.31
C PRO A 51 -0.97 14.26 6.73
N ASN A 52 -1.29 12.97 6.89
CA ASN A 52 -1.38 12.33 8.21
C ASN A 52 0.00 12.18 8.88
N GLY A 53 1.09 12.26 8.09
CA GLY A 53 2.47 12.19 8.58
C GLY A 53 2.72 10.90 9.37
N ARG A 54 2.43 9.76 8.73
CA ARG A 54 2.62 8.40 9.24
C ARG A 54 3.09 7.49 8.11
N LEU A 55 3.69 6.36 8.42
CA LEU A 55 4.02 5.34 7.42
C LEU A 55 2.89 4.29 7.33
N PRO A 56 2.72 3.62 6.17
CA PRO A 56 3.37 3.88 4.89
C PRO A 56 2.59 4.88 4.01
N SER A 57 3.24 5.28 2.92
CA SER A 57 2.64 5.87 1.72
C SER A 57 3.16 5.12 0.49
N ILE A 58 2.50 5.24 -0.64
CA ILE A 58 3.02 4.78 -1.94
C ILE A 58 2.85 5.85 -3.01
N GLN A 59 3.70 5.76 -4.03
CA GLN A 59 3.57 6.46 -5.30
C GLN A 59 3.65 5.43 -6.42
N ASP A 60 2.56 5.23 -7.14
CA ASP A 60 2.47 4.25 -8.22
C ASP A 60 2.57 4.95 -9.59
N PRO A 61 3.74 4.90 -10.25
CA PRO A 61 3.94 5.55 -11.55
C PRO A 61 3.21 4.87 -12.71
N ASN A 62 2.61 3.69 -12.49
CA ASN A 62 1.83 2.98 -13.50
C ASN A 62 0.40 3.53 -13.60
N THR A 63 -0.07 4.27 -12.58
CA THR A 63 -1.40 4.88 -12.51
C THR A 63 -1.38 6.37 -12.16
N ASP A 64 -0.21 6.94 -11.89
CA ASP A 64 -0.03 8.30 -11.39
C ASP A 64 -0.79 8.57 -10.08
N LEU A 65 -0.82 7.55 -9.20
CA LEU A 65 -1.50 7.61 -7.92
C LEU A 65 -0.50 7.77 -6.77
N THR A 66 -0.71 8.78 -5.92
CA THR A 66 -0.09 8.88 -4.60
C THR A 66 -1.13 8.55 -3.54
N LEU A 67 -0.83 7.60 -2.65
CA LEU A 67 -1.80 7.10 -1.68
C LEU A 67 -1.13 6.86 -0.31
N TRP A 68 -1.88 7.10 0.76
CA TRP A 68 -1.52 6.80 2.14
C TRP A 68 -2.69 6.10 2.84
N GLU A 69 -2.47 5.65 4.08
CA GLU A 69 -3.26 4.62 4.79
C GLU A 69 -3.04 3.20 4.26
N SER A 70 -2.45 2.37 5.11
CA SER A 70 -2.07 0.99 4.74
C SER A 70 -3.26 0.11 4.31
N GLY A 71 -4.45 0.30 4.89
CA GLY A 71 -5.66 -0.42 4.47
C GLY A 71 -6.10 -0.01 3.06
N ALA A 72 -6.14 1.29 2.77
CA ALA A 72 -6.47 1.81 1.45
C ALA A 72 -5.45 1.35 0.38
N ILE A 73 -4.17 1.31 0.75
CA ILE A 73 -3.10 0.81 -0.12
C ILE A 73 -3.31 -0.68 -0.45
N ILE A 74 -3.62 -1.52 0.54
CA ILE A 74 -3.88 -2.95 0.32
C ILE A 74 -5.08 -3.17 -0.60
N GLU A 75 -6.17 -2.44 -0.38
CA GLU A 75 -7.35 -2.51 -1.26
C GLU A 75 -7.00 -2.09 -2.68
N TYR A 76 -6.31 -0.95 -2.85
CA TYR A 76 -5.86 -0.45 -4.15
C TYR A 76 -4.98 -1.46 -4.91
N LEU A 77 -3.93 -2.00 -4.28
CA LEU A 77 -3.01 -2.92 -4.93
C LEU A 77 -3.70 -4.23 -5.31
N THR A 78 -4.59 -4.71 -4.44
CA THR A 78 -5.39 -5.91 -4.72
C THR A 78 -6.31 -5.66 -5.91
N ASP A 79 -7.10 -4.60 -5.89
CA ASP A 79 -8.03 -4.30 -6.99
C ASP A 79 -7.31 -4.04 -8.33
N LYS A 80 -6.17 -3.36 -8.28
CA LYS A 80 -5.46 -2.93 -9.49
C LYS A 80 -4.61 -4.04 -10.12
N TYR A 81 -3.93 -4.84 -9.31
CA TYR A 81 -2.88 -5.74 -9.79
C TYR A 81 -3.21 -7.21 -9.57
N TYR A 82 -4.16 -7.54 -8.70
CA TYR A 82 -4.44 -8.92 -8.37
C TYR A 82 -5.58 -9.50 -9.21
N LYS A 83 -5.20 -10.22 -10.28
CA LYS A 83 -6.15 -10.81 -11.24
C LYS A 83 -6.71 -12.17 -10.84
N ALA A 84 -6.15 -12.81 -9.81
CA ALA A 84 -6.47 -14.19 -9.44
C ALA A 84 -7.54 -14.32 -8.34
N HIS A 85 -7.92 -13.22 -7.68
CA HIS A 85 -8.97 -13.16 -6.64
C HIS A 85 -8.90 -14.23 -5.51
N LYS A 86 -7.73 -14.81 -5.18
CA LYS A 86 -7.55 -15.68 -4.00
C LYS A 86 -7.27 -14.94 -2.69
N LEU A 87 -6.78 -13.70 -2.76
CA LEU A 87 -6.50 -12.80 -1.61
C LEU A 87 -7.65 -11.83 -1.31
N SER A 88 -8.75 -11.88 -2.06
CA SER A 88 -9.92 -11.03 -1.85
C SER A 88 -11.23 -11.79 -2.09
N PHE A 89 -12.32 -11.20 -1.65
CA PHE A 89 -13.67 -11.71 -1.84
C PHE A 89 -14.46 -10.72 -2.70
N GLU A 90 -15.50 -11.20 -3.38
CA GLU A 90 -16.44 -10.33 -4.06
C GLU A 90 -17.07 -9.33 -3.08
N LEU A 91 -17.23 -8.07 -3.47
CA LEU A 91 -17.87 -7.08 -2.61
C LEU A 91 -19.36 -7.39 -2.44
N GLY A 92 -19.93 -7.00 -1.29
CA GLY A 92 -21.36 -7.19 -1.00
C GLY A 92 -21.70 -8.51 -0.29
N ILE A 93 -20.75 -9.43 -0.12
CA ILE A 93 -20.95 -10.64 0.71
C ILE A 93 -20.30 -10.52 2.08
N ALA A 94 -20.84 -11.22 3.07
CA ALA A 94 -20.35 -11.18 4.46
C ALA A 94 -18.86 -11.49 4.59
N ALA A 95 -18.35 -12.46 3.81
CA ALA A 95 -16.92 -12.83 3.81
C ALA A 95 -15.99 -11.65 3.49
N ALA A 96 -16.37 -10.78 2.55
CA ALA A 96 -15.58 -9.59 2.20
C ALA A 96 -15.49 -8.61 3.37
N TYR A 97 -16.59 -8.39 4.07
CA TYR A 97 -16.61 -7.51 5.25
C TYR A 97 -15.91 -8.14 6.45
N TYR A 98 -15.99 -9.46 6.63
CA TYR A 98 -15.19 -10.17 7.64
C TYR A 98 -13.69 -10.09 7.36
N ALA A 99 -13.26 -10.12 6.10
CA ALA A 99 -11.86 -9.88 5.77
C ALA A 99 -11.46 -8.42 6.04
N ARG A 100 -12.29 -7.45 5.59
CA ARG A 100 -12.04 -6.01 5.81
C ARG A 100 -11.99 -5.65 7.30
N GLN A 101 -12.78 -6.28 8.16
CA GLN A 101 -12.72 -5.98 9.60
C GLN A 101 -11.31 -6.23 10.17
N TRP A 102 -10.62 -7.28 9.71
CA TRP A 102 -9.24 -7.59 10.13
C TRP A 102 -8.22 -6.69 9.46
N LEU A 103 -8.51 -6.21 8.24
CA LEU A 103 -7.68 -5.22 7.56
C LEU A 103 -7.65 -3.87 8.31
N PHE A 104 -8.79 -3.50 8.91
CA PHE A 104 -9.00 -2.22 9.61
C PHE A 104 -8.96 -2.32 11.15
N TYR A 105 -8.69 -3.50 11.72
CA TYR A 105 -8.43 -3.71 13.15
C TYR A 105 -7.00 -3.28 13.51
#